data_AF-A0A165ED43-F1
#
_entry.id   AF-A0A165ED43-F1
#
_cell.length_a   1.000
_cell.length_b   1.000
_cell.length_c   1.000
_cell.angle_alpha   90.00
_cell.angle_beta   90.00
_cell.angle_gamma   90.00
#
_symmetry.space_group_name_H-M   'P 1'
#
loop_
_entity.id
_entity.type
_entity.pdbx_description
1 polymer ?
#
loop_
_entity_poly.entity_id
_entity_poly.type
_entity_poly.pdbx_seq_one_letter_code
_entity_poly.pdbx_strand_id
1 'polypeptide(L)'
;MEGADRAYASTFRQRMDDILHTNVESAHDGSTPCASQRNSPEPALGPQDSASQVGGPASPTPSLLPAYVPPIWEFDGHQFEHLEDALRQSAPGEVPNHIREWVIMAMKLTVSTEVAKVYNVLGNKMYEHKKAFESLIQNNKSEHRLKEGMLQTEIGKLKDRILAQDAHMTVLNDELTGTQAAMLDTGKEMMEIKAANVKLRHELASLKASGVTVTQGQTSGTVQSHKPRIKIAEPPHYSSKGSLEDWLQQLGIWMQWNEINDDEHKITTALLHLEGGAFTYMSEYATRAAARQALGTWEDFVNILKVNYRTLDPDKDAQQHLKDICGKTPT
;
A
#
# COMPACT_ATOMS: atom_id res chain seq x y z
N MET A 1 -38.03 18.94 -19.29
CA MET A 1 -37.07 20.04 -19.47
C MET A 1 -35.61 19.61 -19.22
N GLU A 2 -35.29 18.30 -19.21
CA GLU A 2 -33.92 17.77 -18.96
C GLU A 2 -33.22 17.23 -20.23
N GLY A 3 -33.91 17.19 -21.37
CA GLY A 3 -33.37 16.61 -22.61
C GLY A 3 -32.51 17.56 -23.44
N ALA A 4 -32.75 18.88 -23.36
CA ALA A 4 -32.07 19.89 -24.17
C ALA A 4 -30.65 20.20 -23.66
N ASP A 5 -30.46 20.24 -22.34
CA ASP A 5 -29.14 20.47 -21.72
C ASP A 5 -28.16 19.32 -21.97
N ARG A 6 -28.66 18.08 -22.04
CA ARG A 6 -27.83 16.91 -22.32
C ARG A 6 -27.33 16.89 -23.77
N ALA A 7 -28.16 17.36 -24.71
CA ALA A 7 -27.79 17.50 -26.12
C ALA A 7 -26.80 18.65 -26.37
N TYR A 8 -26.92 19.76 -25.63
CA TYR A 8 -25.96 20.87 -25.74
C TYR A 8 -24.57 20.49 -25.19
N ALA A 9 -24.53 19.80 -24.05
CA ALA A 9 -23.28 19.35 -23.44
C ALA A 9 -22.57 18.26 -24.26
N SER A 10 -23.31 17.40 -24.97
CA SER A 10 -22.71 16.39 -25.87
C SER A 10 -22.14 17.04 -27.13
N THR A 11 -22.82 18.03 -27.70
CA THR A 11 -22.38 18.71 -28.92
C THR A 11 -21.14 19.56 -28.68
N PHE A 12 -21.02 20.20 -27.51
CA PHE A 12 -19.81 20.94 -27.13
C PHE A 12 -18.60 20.04 -26.92
N ARG A 13 -18.79 18.88 -26.28
CA ARG A 13 -17.73 17.90 -26.04
C ARG A 13 -17.23 17.28 -27.34
N GLN A 14 -18.14 16.91 -28.23
CA GLN A 14 -17.82 16.37 -29.56
C GLN A 14 -17.01 17.37 -30.41
N ARG A 15 -17.38 18.66 -30.38
CA ARG A 15 -16.63 19.70 -31.11
C ARG A 15 -15.24 19.97 -30.53
N MET A 16 -15.07 19.83 -29.22
CA MET A 16 -13.75 19.95 -28.59
C MET A 16 -12.85 18.78 -28.96
N ASP A 17 -13.39 17.56 -29.03
CA ASP A 17 -12.64 16.39 -29.49
C ASP A 17 -12.23 16.51 -30.97
N ASP A 18 -13.11 16.99 -31.85
CA ASP A 18 -12.79 17.20 -33.27
C ASP A 18 -11.65 18.22 -33.49
N ILE A 19 -11.59 19.29 -32.69
CA ILE A 19 -10.52 20.30 -32.74
C ILE A 19 -9.19 19.74 -32.21
N LEU A 20 -9.24 18.81 -31.24
CA LEU A 20 -8.05 18.19 -30.69
C LEU A 20 -7.50 17.08 -31.59
N HIS A 21 -8.36 16.34 -32.30
CA HIS A 21 -7.96 15.21 -33.15
C HIS A 21 -7.53 15.61 -34.57
N THR A 22 -8.07 16.68 -35.16
CA THR A 22 -7.64 17.19 -36.47
C THR A 22 -6.17 17.65 -36.50
N ASN A 23 -5.57 17.95 -35.35
CA ASN A 23 -4.15 18.29 -35.23
C ASN A 23 -3.23 17.07 -35.13
N VAL A 24 -3.76 15.86 -34.95
CA VAL A 24 -2.98 14.61 -34.83
C VAL A 24 -2.87 13.88 -36.18
N GLU A 25 -3.82 14.09 -37.10
CA GLU A 25 -3.94 13.30 -38.34
C GLU A 25 -3.34 13.97 -39.59
N SER A 26 -2.58 15.06 -39.43
CA SER A 26 -1.78 15.68 -40.51
C SER A 26 -0.31 15.21 -40.51
N ALA A 27 0.07 14.29 -39.63
CA ALA A 27 1.48 13.91 -39.44
C ALA A 27 1.84 12.49 -39.92
N HIS A 28 1.12 11.89 -40.87
CA HIS A 28 1.55 10.69 -41.61
C HIS A 28 0.80 10.70 -42.95
N ASP A 29 1.42 10.91 -44.12
CA ASP A 29 2.08 9.91 -44.96
C ASP A 29 2.59 10.65 -46.23
N GLY A 30 3.74 10.44 -46.85
CA GLY A 30 4.77 9.43 -46.68
C GLY A 30 5.90 9.70 -47.70
N SER A 31 7.02 8.98 -47.54
CA SER A 31 7.82 8.46 -48.66
C SER A 31 8.92 7.52 -48.14
N THR A 32 8.97 6.33 -48.72
CA THR A 32 9.99 5.28 -48.60
C THR A 32 9.99 4.57 -49.97
N PRO A 33 11.03 3.85 -50.47
CA PRO A 33 12.43 3.68 -50.05
C PRO A 33 13.47 3.98 -51.17
N CYS A 34 14.77 4.01 -50.84
CA CYS A 34 15.79 3.51 -51.77
C CYS A 34 16.99 2.95 -51.01
N ALA A 35 17.28 1.67 -51.26
CA ALA A 35 18.44 0.96 -50.74
C ALA A 35 19.70 1.31 -51.54
N SER A 36 20.86 1.46 -50.87
CA SER A 36 22.12 0.83 -51.31
C SER A 36 23.20 0.93 -50.23
N GLN A 37 23.89 -0.19 -50.01
CA GLN A 37 25.07 -0.36 -49.16
C GLN A 37 26.30 0.37 -49.72
N ARG A 38 27.14 0.96 -48.84
CA ARG A 38 28.59 0.70 -48.83
C ARG A 38 29.29 1.27 -47.59
N ASN A 39 30.42 0.63 -47.27
CA ASN A 39 31.16 0.59 -46.02
C ASN A 39 32.09 1.78 -45.73
N SER A 40 32.37 1.96 -44.42
CA SER A 40 33.68 2.25 -43.80
C SER A 40 34.17 3.70 -43.58
N PRO A 41 35.10 3.92 -42.60
CA PRO A 41 34.98 4.95 -41.57
C PRO A 41 35.99 6.13 -41.67
N GLU A 42 35.74 7.13 -40.81
CA GLU A 42 36.56 8.24 -40.28
C GLU A 42 38.00 8.49 -40.80
N PRO A 43 38.44 9.76 -40.84
CA PRO A 43 39.28 10.21 -39.71
C PRO A 43 39.03 11.65 -39.22
N ALA A 44 39.21 11.79 -37.90
CA ALA A 44 39.32 13.00 -37.11
C ALA A 44 40.25 14.09 -37.67
N LEU A 45 40.01 15.36 -37.26
CA LEU A 45 41.00 16.28 -36.68
C LEU A 45 40.37 17.66 -36.35
N GLY A 46 40.30 17.99 -35.06
CA GLY A 46 40.79 19.27 -34.51
C GLY A 46 39.85 20.49 -34.43
N PRO A 47 40.13 21.44 -33.51
CA PRO A 47 39.12 22.16 -32.73
C PRO A 47 39.00 23.64 -33.12
N GLN A 48 37.78 24.19 -33.07
CA GLN A 48 37.60 25.64 -32.94
C GLN A 48 36.40 25.99 -32.07
N ASP A 49 36.72 26.70 -30.99
CA ASP A 49 35.81 27.49 -30.18
C ASP A 49 34.99 28.45 -31.04
N SER A 50 33.68 28.43 -30.84
CA SER A 50 32.83 29.61 -31.02
C SER A 50 31.54 29.39 -30.24
N ALA A 51 31.45 30.06 -29.09
CA ALA A 51 30.20 30.34 -28.42
C ALA A 51 29.27 31.03 -29.41
N SER A 52 28.24 30.32 -29.87
CA SER A 52 27.14 30.93 -30.63
C SER A 52 25.83 30.48 -30.03
N GLN A 53 25.05 31.49 -29.66
CA GLN A 53 23.68 31.42 -29.20
C GLN A 53 22.87 30.46 -30.08
N VAL A 54 22.45 29.32 -29.53
CA VAL A 54 21.30 28.59 -30.05
C VAL A 54 20.12 29.05 -29.23
N GLY A 55 19.54 30.17 -29.67
CA GLY A 55 18.16 30.48 -29.37
C GLY A 55 17.33 29.27 -29.76
N GLY A 56 16.69 28.65 -28.77
CA GLY A 56 15.69 27.62 -29.02
C GLY A 56 14.66 28.17 -30.03
N PRO A 57 14.11 27.32 -30.91
CA PRO A 57 13.10 27.76 -31.85
C PRO A 57 12.02 28.48 -31.05
N ALA A 58 11.74 29.73 -31.42
CA ALA A 58 10.59 30.44 -30.91
C ALA A 58 9.39 29.51 -31.13
N SER A 59 8.82 29.01 -30.04
CA SER A 59 7.59 28.22 -30.07
C SER A 59 6.62 28.93 -31.01
N PRO A 60 5.99 28.24 -31.97
CA PRO A 60 5.00 28.86 -32.82
C PRO A 60 3.84 29.20 -31.91
N THR A 61 3.86 30.41 -31.37
CA THR A 61 2.67 31.01 -30.80
C THR A 61 1.78 31.12 -32.02
N PRO A 62 0.66 30.36 -32.08
CA PRO A 62 -0.26 30.52 -33.17
C PRO A 62 -0.65 31.98 -33.10
N SER A 63 -0.36 32.74 -34.15
CA SER A 63 -0.81 34.11 -34.25
C SER A 63 -2.32 34.03 -34.17
N LEU A 64 -2.90 34.32 -33.00
CA LEU A 64 -4.34 34.50 -32.78
C LEU A 64 -4.74 35.84 -33.42
N LEU A 65 -4.38 36.03 -34.69
CA LEU A 65 -5.06 37.00 -35.52
C LEU A 65 -6.54 36.59 -35.50
N PRO A 66 -7.46 37.56 -35.36
CA PRO A 66 -8.87 37.28 -35.15
C PRO A 66 -9.45 36.67 -36.43
N ALA A 67 -9.31 35.35 -36.57
CA ALA A 67 -9.91 34.59 -37.66
C ALA A 67 -11.44 34.45 -37.50
N TYR A 68 -11.99 34.94 -36.38
CA TYR A 68 -13.41 34.86 -36.09
C TYR A 68 -14.01 36.25 -35.84
N VAL A 69 -14.04 37.03 -36.91
CA VAL A 69 -15.13 38.00 -37.12
C VAL A 69 -16.42 37.17 -37.22
N PRO A 70 -17.55 37.57 -36.60
CA PRO A 70 -18.83 36.90 -36.79
C PRO A 70 -19.05 36.67 -38.29
N PRO A 71 -19.31 35.43 -38.73
CA PRO A 71 -19.42 35.13 -40.15
C PRO A 71 -20.62 35.84 -40.79
N ILE A 72 -21.58 36.25 -39.97
CA ILE A 72 -22.81 36.92 -40.36
C ILE A 72 -23.19 37.92 -39.26
N TRP A 73 -23.50 39.15 -39.65
CA TRP A 73 -24.03 40.21 -38.81
C TRP A 73 -25.54 40.34 -39.03
N GLU A 74 -26.32 40.59 -37.99
CA GLU A 74 -27.77 40.76 -38.11
C GLU A 74 -28.18 42.18 -37.71
N PHE A 75 -28.98 42.83 -38.55
CA PHE A 75 -29.63 44.10 -38.23
C PHE A 75 -31.05 44.11 -38.81
N ASP A 76 -32.04 44.41 -37.97
CA ASP A 76 -33.47 44.46 -38.34
C ASP A 76 -33.99 43.17 -39.03
N GLY A 77 -33.52 42.00 -38.58
CA GLY A 77 -33.88 40.70 -39.16
C GLY A 77 -33.21 40.38 -40.50
N HIS A 78 -32.31 41.26 -40.99
CA HIS A 78 -31.50 41.03 -42.18
C HIS A 78 -30.08 40.61 -41.81
N GLN A 79 -29.56 39.63 -42.55
CA GLN A 79 -28.20 39.11 -42.39
C GLN A 79 -27.24 39.79 -43.38
N PHE A 80 -26.04 40.13 -42.90
CA PHE A 80 -24.99 40.84 -43.62
C PHE A 80 -23.66 40.09 -43.46
N GLU A 81 -22.90 39.94 -44.53
CA GLU A 81 -21.57 39.32 -44.48
C GLU A 81 -20.51 40.24 -43.84
N HIS A 82 -20.76 41.55 -43.86
CA HIS A 82 -19.83 42.56 -43.38
C HIS A 82 -20.52 43.51 -42.40
N LEU A 83 -19.81 43.88 -41.32
CA LEU A 83 -20.28 44.84 -40.31
C LEU A 83 -20.61 46.18 -40.96
N GLU A 84 -19.83 46.57 -41.96
CA GLU A 84 -20.00 47.79 -42.73
C GLU A 84 -21.36 47.85 -43.42
N ASP A 85 -21.86 46.73 -43.94
CA ASP A 85 -23.13 46.67 -44.65
C ASP A 85 -24.31 46.76 -43.68
N ALA A 86 -24.23 46.08 -42.54
CA ALA A 86 -25.21 46.21 -41.45
C ALA A 86 -25.28 47.65 -40.92
N LEU A 87 -24.12 48.31 -40.74
CA LEU A 87 -24.06 49.70 -40.31
C LEU A 87 -24.58 50.67 -41.37
N ARG A 88 -24.34 50.41 -42.66
CA ARG A 88 -24.91 51.21 -43.77
C ARG A 88 -26.43 51.09 -43.85
N GLN A 89 -26.98 49.91 -43.57
CA GLN A 89 -28.42 49.67 -43.50
C GLN A 89 -29.09 50.42 -42.34
N SER A 90 -28.36 50.64 -41.23
CA SER A 90 -28.89 51.27 -40.00
C SER A 90 -29.18 52.78 -40.11
N ALA A 91 -28.72 53.44 -41.17
CA ALA A 91 -28.95 54.88 -41.38
C ALA A 91 -29.22 55.22 -42.87
N PRO A 92 -30.37 54.81 -43.43
CA PRO A 92 -30.70 55.07 -44.81
C PRO A 92 -31.18 56.53 -44.99
N GLY A 93 -30.37 57.37 -45.64
CA GLY A 93 -30.83 58.59 -46.29
C GLY A 93 -30.76 59.92 -45.51
N GLU A 94 -30.57 59.92 -44.19
CA GLU A 94 -30.59 61.17 -43.39
C GLU A 94 -29.20 61.72 -43.02
N VAL A 95 -28.14 60.91 -43.08
CA VAL A 95 -26.79 61.29 -42.64
C VAL A 95 -25.84 61.45 -43.84
N PRO A 96 -25.09 62.57 -43.93
CA PRO A 96 -24.07 62.77 -44.96
C PRO A 96 -23.06 61.61 -45.04
N ASN A 97 -22.73 61.17 -46.26
CA ASN A 97 -21.88 59.98 -46.48
C ASN A 97 -20.54 60.03 -45.73
N HIS A 98 -19.89 61.19 -45.64
CA HIS A 98 -18.61 61.32 -44.94
C HIS A 98 -18.72 61.05 -43.43
N ILE A 99 -19.83 61.42 -42.80
CA ILE A 99 -20.10 61.14 -41.38
C ILE A 99 -20.36 59.65 -41.20
N ARG A 100 -21.14 59.04 -42.11
CA ARG A 100 -21.44 57.60 -42.09
C ARG A 100 -20.17 56.75 -42.19
N GLU A 101 -19.28 57.04 -43.14
CA GLU A 101 -18.02 56.31 -43.29
C GLU A 101 -17.10 56.50 -42.08
N TRP A 102 -17.06 57.70 -41.48
CA TRP A 102 -16.30 57.92 -40.26
C TRP A 102 -16.82 57.07 -39.09
N VAL A 103 -18.14 57.00 -38.90
CA VAL A 103 -18.77 56.17 -37.86
C VAL A 103 -18.47 54.68 -38.10
N ILE A 104 -18.57 54.20 -39.34
CA ILE A 104 -18.25 52.83 -39.71
C ILE A 104 -16.78 52.50 -39.37
N MET A 105 -15.84 53.38 -39.73
CA MET A 105 -14.43 53.20 -39.41
C MET A 105 -14.17 53.21 -37.90
N ALA A 106 -14.80 54.11 -37.15
CA ALA A 106 -14.68 54.18 -35.70
C ALA A 106 -15.24 52.92 -35.01
N MET A 107 -16.40 52.43 -35.45
CA MET A 107 -16.99 51.20 -34.94
C MET A 107 -16.15 49.97 -35.28
N LYS A 108 -15.68 49.86 -36.53
CA LYS A 108 -14.80 48.77 -36.96
C LYS A 108 -13.51 48.71 -36.14
N LEU A 109 -12.89 49.87 -35.90
CA LEU A 109 -11.69 49.96 -35.07
C LEU A 109 -11.98 49.55 -33.62
N THR A 110 -13.09 50.03 -33.05
CA THR A 110 -13.49 49.71 -31.68
C THR A 110 -13.76 48.22 -31.51
N VAL A 111 -14.60 47.64 -32.39
CA VAL A 111 -14.92 46.21 -32.37
C VAL A 111 -13.66 45.37 -32.54
N SER A 112 -12.79 45.69 -33.50
CA SER A 112 -11.55 44.95 -33.72
C SER A 112 -10.62 45.01 -32.50
N THR A 113 -10.53 46.16 -31.84
CA THR A 113 -9.68 46.37 -30.67
C THR A 113 -10.21 45.61 -29.44
N GLU A 114 -11.50 45.69 -29.17
CA GLU A 114 -12.11 45.00 -28.02
C GLU A 114 -12.12 43.48 -28.22
N VAL A 115 -12.41 43.02 -29.44
CA VAL A 115 -12.32 41.59 -29.80
C VAL A 115 -10.89 41.09 -29.58
N ALA A 116 -9.87 41.83 -30.06
CA ALA A 116 -8.47 41.45 -29.86
C ALA A 116 -8.10 41.38 -28.36
N LYS A 117 -8.57 42.31 -27.53
CA LYS A 117 -8.35 42.26 -26.07
C LYS A 117 -8.95 41.00 -25.45
N VAL A 118 -10.20 40.66 -25.79
CA VAL A 118 -10.87 39.47 -25.27
C VAL A 118 -10.11 38.21 -25.68
N TYR A 119 -9.68 38.10 -26.95
CA TYR A 119 -8.90 36.96 -27.42
C TYR A 119 -7.54 36.84 -26.73
N ASN A 120 -6.84 37.95 -26.50
CA ASN A 120 -5.57 37.93 -25.79
C ASN A 120 -5.74 37.48 -24.32
N VAL A 121 -6.77 37.98 -23.63
CA VAL A 121 -7.08 37.56 -22.25
C VAL A 121 -7.45 36.06 -22.21
N LEU A 122 -8.30 35.61 -23.13
CA LEU A 122 -8.71 34.22 -23.20
C LEU A 122 -7.54 33.29 -23.55
N GLY A 123 -6.73 33.68 -24.54
CA GLY A 123 -5.53 32.94 -24.96
C GLY A 123 -4.51 32.79 -23.83
N ASN A 124 -4.21 33.88 -23.12
CA ASN A 124 -3.34 33.83 -21.94
C ASN A 124 -3.91 32.92 -20.86
N LYS A 125 -5.22 33.02 -20.58
CA LYS A 125 -5.85 32.18 -19.55
C LYS A 125 -5.84 30.70 -19.94
N MET A 126 -6.11 30.38 -21.21
CA MET A 126 -6.02 29.01 -21.72
C MET A 126 -4.59 28.46 -21.63
N TYR A 127 -3.58 29.28 -21.94
CA TYR A 127 -2.18 28.90 -21.84
C TYR A 127 -1.79 28.57 -20.39
N GLU A 128 -2.16 29.42 -19.43
CA GLU A 128 -1.90 29.17 -18.01
C GLU A 128 -2.61 27.91 -17.51
N HIS A 129 -3.87 27.69 -17.89
CA HIS A 129 -4.58 26.45 -17.56
C HIS A 129 -3.91 25.21 -18.15
N LYS A 130 -3.49 25.26 -19.42
CA LYS A 130 -2.75 24.17 -20.06
C LYS A 130 -1.47 23.86 -19.30
N LYS A 131 -0.68 24.89 -18.97
CA LYS A 131 0.57 24.73 -18.23
C LYS A 131 0.36 24.16 -16.83
N ALA A 132 -0.66 24.62 -16.11
CA ALA A 132 -1.01 24.10 -14.79
C ALA A 132 -1.44 22.64 -14.85
N PHE A 133 -2.26 22.28 -15.85
CA PHE A 133 -2.71 20.90 -16.05
C PHE A 133 -1.55 19.97 -16.41
N GLU A 134 -0.65 20.40 -17.27
CA GLU A 134 0.53 19.64 -17.67
C GLU A 134 1.50 19.44 -16.49
N SER A 135 1.69 20.48 -15.66
CA SER A 135 2.43 20.37 -14.40
C SER A 135 1.79 19.37 -13.43
N LEU A 136 0.46 19.35 -13.31
CA LEU A 136 -0.26 18.40 -12.46
C LEU A 136 -0.07 16.96 -12.93
N ILE A 137 -0.13 16.71 -14.24
CA ILE A 137 0.13 15.39 -14.82
C ILE A 137 1.55 14.93 -14.49
N GLN A 138 2.56 15.79 -14.68
CA GLN A 138 3.95 15.43 -14.38
C GLN A 138 4.17 15.16 -12.89
N ASN A 139 3.55 15.98 -12.02
CA ASN A 139 3.62 15.78 -10.58
C ASN A 139 3.03 14.42 -10.19
N ASN A 140 1.80 14.11 -10.63
CA ASN A 140 1.15 12.84 -10.34
C ASN A 140 1.94 11.64 -10.89
N LYS A 141 2.56 11.77 -12.06
CA LYS A 141 3.43 10.75 -12.64
C LYS A 141 4.68 10.51 -11.77
N SER A 142 5.29 11.58 -11.26
CA SER A 142 6.46 11.47 -10.38
C SER A 142 6.10 10.85 -9.02
N GLU A 143 4.95 11.22 -8.45
CA GLU A 143 4.45 10.67 -7.19
C GLU A 143 4.13 9.17 -7.33
N HIS A 144 3.50 8.78 -8.43
CA HIS A 144 3.24 7.37 -8.74
C HIS A 144 4.55 6.57 -8.84
N ARG A 145 5.56 7.09 -9.55
CA ARG A 145 6.88 6.43 -9.65
C ARG A 145 7.57 6.28 -8.30
N LEU A 146 7.44 7.28 -7.43
CA LEU A 146 7.98 7.22 -6.07
C LEU A 146 7.29 6.12 -5.25
N LYS A 147 5.96 6.10 -5.26
CA LYS A 147 5.16 5.07 -4.56
C LYS A 147 5.50 3.67 -5.06
N GLU A 148 5.63 3.49 -6.37
CA GLU A 148 6.04 2.23 -6.97
C GLU A 148 7.44 1.79 -6.50
N GLY A 149 8.41 2.70 -6.48
CA GLY A 149 9.76 2.41 -5.98
C GLY A 149 9.79 2.02 -4.51
N MET A 150 8.95 2.64 -3.67
CA MET A 150 8.80 2.26 -2.27
C MET A 150 8.23 0.85 -2.11
N LEU A 151 7.16 0.53 -2.85
CA LEU A 151 6.56 -0.80 -2.84
C LEU A 151 7.54 -1.88 -3.29
N GLN A 152 8.30 -1.63 -4.37
CA GLN A 152 9.33 -2.56 -4.85
C GLN A 152 10.42 -2.81 -3.79
N THR A 153 10.82 -1.77 -3.06
CA THR A 153 11.79 -1.89 -1.97
C THR A 153 11.24 -2.76 -0.83
N GLU A 154 9.98 -2.55 -0.45
CA GLU A 154 9.32 -3.29 0.62
C GLU A 154 9.09 -4.77 0.24
N ILE A 155 8.71 -5.02 -1.01
CA ILE A 155 8.63 -6.38 -1.59
C ILE A 155 9.99 -7.06 -1.53
N GLY A 156 11.09 -6.35 -1.86
CA GLY A 156 12.45 -6.86 -1.73
C GLY A 156 12.79 -7.30 -0.31
N LYS A 157 12.53 -6.42 0.68
CA LYS A 157 12.73 -6.74 2.10
C LYS A 157 11.91 -7.93 2.56
N LEU A 158 10.65 -8.03 2.12
CA LEU A 158 9.78 -9.15 2.47
C LEU A 158 10.31 -10.47 1.88
N LYS A 159 10.78 -10.43 0.63
CA LYS A 159 11.40 -11.58 -0.03
C LYS A 159 12.62 -12.09 0.72
N ASP A 160 13.50 -11.19 1.16
CA ASP A 160 14.70 -11.57 1.93
C ASP A 160 14.33 -12.19 3.28
N ARG A 161 13.29 -11.67 3.95
CA ARG A 161 12.78 -12.25 5.20
C ARG A 161 12.20 -13.64 5.00
N ILE A 162 11.45 -13.86 3.92
CA ILE A 162 10.90 -15.17 3.57
C ILE A 162 12.03 -16.17 3.31
N LEU A 163 13.06 -15.77 2.55
CA LEU A 163 14.22 -16.63 2.30
C LEU A 163 14.96 -16.99 3.59
N ALA A 164 15.13 -16.03 4.51
CA ALA A 164 15.73 -16.30 5.81
C ALA A 164 14.89 -17.27 6.67
N GLN A 165 13.57 -17.12 6.65
CA GLN A 165 12.66 -18.04 7.35
C GLN A 165 12.67 -19.45 6.75
N ASP A 166 12.73 -19.57 5.43
CA ASP A 166 12.83 -20.85 4.72
C ASP A 166 14.12 -21.59 5.06
N ALA A 167 15.24 -20.87 5.12
CA ALA A 167 16.52 -21.43 5.57
C ALA A 167 16.44 -21.92 7.03
N HIS A 168 15.81 -21.13 7.92
CA HIS A 168 15.62 -21.54 9.32
C HIS A 168 14.72 -22.78 9.45
N MET A 169 13.65 -22.87 8.65
CA MET A 169 12.76 -24.03 8.61
C MET A 169 13.50 -25.30 8.17
N THR A 170 14.40 -25.17 7.17
CA THR A 170 15.23 -26.27 6.69
C THR A 170 16.13 -26.80 7.82
N VAL A 171 16.81 -25.93 8.55
CA VAL A 171 17.65 -26.30 9.70
C VAL A 171 16.83 -27.01 10.79
N LEU A 172 15.67 -26.47 11.14
CA LEU A 172 14.78 -27.10 12.13
C LEU A 172 14.32 -28.51 11.70
N ASN A 173 14.01 -28.69 10.41
CA ASN A 173 13.63 -30.00 9.88
C ASN A 173 14.77 -31.01 9.95
N ASP A 174 16.00 -30.58 9.64
CA ASP A 174 17.19 -31.42 9.76
C ASP A 174 17.43 -31.83 11.23
N GLU A 175 17.32 -30.88 12.17
CA GLU A 175 17.45 -31.15 13.61
C GLU A 175 16.35 -32.10 14.12
N LEU A 176 15.10 -31.90 13.68
CA LEU A 176 13.99 -32.78 14.05
C LEU A 176 14.21 -34.20 13.52
N THR A 177 14.66 -34.31 12.27
CA THR A 177 14.98 -35.60 11.65
C THR A 177 16.12 -36.30 12.40
N GLY A 178 17.17 -35.56 12.76
CA GLY A 178 18.27 -36.07 13.59
C GLY A 178 17.80 -36.56 14.96
N THR A 179 16.91 -35.82 15.60
CA THR A 179 16.32 -36.19 16.90
C THR A 179 15.47 -37.45 16.79
N GLN A 180 14.66 -37.58 15.74
CA GLN A 180 13.88 -38.80 15.48
C GLN A 180 14.78 -40.02 15.26
N ALA A 181 15.89 -39.88 14.54
CA ALA A 181 16.85 -40.96 14.36
C ALA A 181 17.49 -41.39 15.69
N ALA A 182 17.91 -40.45 16.53
CA ALA A 182 18.47 -40.74 17.86
C ALA A 182 17.46 -41.43 18.78
N MET A 183 16.18 -41.03 18.72
CA MET A 183 15.11 -41.68 19.46
C MET A 183 14.89 -43.14 19.02
N LEU A 184 14.95 -43.42 17.71
CA LEU A 184 14.82 -44.79 17.20
C LEU A 184 15.98 -45.67 17.68
N ASP A 185 17.20 -45.15 17.67
CA ASP A 185 18.38 -45.87 18.17
C ASP A 185 18.27 -46.16 19.68
N THR A 186 17.87 -45.16 20.48
CA THR A 186 17.59 -45.34 21.91
C THR A 186 16.49 -46.39 22.14
N GLY A 187 15.45 -46.39 21.31
CA GLY A 187 14.38 -47.40 21.36
C GLY A 187 14.89 -48.81 21.09
N LYS A 188 15.87 -48.96 20.20
CA LYS A 188 16.55 -50.23 19.93
C LYS A 188 17.37 -50.69 21.14
N GLU A 189 18.20 -49.82 21.72
CA GLU A 189 18.97 -50.13 22.94
C GLU A 189 18.05 -50.56 24.10
N MET A 190 16.92 -49.86 24.28
CA MET A 190 15.91 -50.21 25.28
C MET A 190 15.36 -51.63 25.07
N MET A 191 15.11 -52.04 23.81
CA MET A 191 14.65 -53.40 23.51
C MET A 191 15.72 -54.45 23.83
N GLU A 192 16.99 -54.17 23.54
CA GLU A 192 18.12 -55.05 23.88
C GLU A 192 18.27 -55.20 25.40
N ILE A 193 18.19 -54.10 26.15
CA ILE A 193 18.19 -54.11 27.62
C ILE A 193 17.01 -54.91 28.16
N LYS A 194 15.80 -54.74 27.58
CA LYS A 194 14.61 -55.49 27.99
C LYS A 194 14.80 -56.98 27.76
N ALA A 195 15.38 -57.39 26.64
CA ALA A 195 15.70 -58.79 26.36
C ALA A 195 16.72 -59.36 27.36
N ALA A 196 17.79 -58.61 27.65
CA ALA A 196 18.78 -58.99 28.66
C ALA A 196 18.15 -59.12 30.06
N ASN A 197 17.24 -58.22 30.44
CA ASN A 197 16.53 -58.29 31.72
C ASN A 197 15.66 -59.54 31.83
N VAL A 198 14.95 -59.92 30.77
CA VAL A 198 14.17 -61.17 30.72
C VAL A 198 15.08 -62.38 30.92
N LYS A 199 16.24 -62.41 30.26
CA LYS A 199 17.23 -63.48 30.42
C LYS A 199 17.72 -63.58 31.88
N LEU A 200 18.12 -62.46 32.48
CA LEU A 200 18.57 -62.41 33.88
C LEU A 200 17.48 -62.89 34.86
N ARG A 201 16.22 -62.51 34.64
CA ARG A 201 15.10 -63.00 35.45
C ARG A 201 14.94 -64.51 35.36
N HIS A 202 15.12 -65.07 34.17
CA HIS A 202 15.07 -66.51 33.96
C HIS A 202 16.23 -67.23 34.66
N GLU A 203 17.46 -66.72 34.52
CA GLU A 203 18.65 -67.23 35.24
C GLU A 203 18.46 -67.18 36.77
N LEU A 204 17.92 -66.07 37.30
CA LEU A 204 17.64 -65.91 38.73
C LEU A 204 16.55 -66.88 39.23
N ALA A 205 15.51 -67.13 38.42
CA ALA A 205 14.49 -68.13 38.74
C ALA A 205 15.06 -69.55 38.74
N SER A 206 15.93 -69.88 37.78
CA SER A 206 16.64 -71.16 37.72
C SER A 206 17.55 -71.38 38.93
N LEU A 207 18.31 -70.35 39.34
CA LEU A 207 19.15 -70.38 40.55
C LEU A 207 18.31 -70.62 41.81
N LYS A 208 17.17 -69.93 41.96
CA LYS A 208 16.23 -70.17 43.07
C LYS A 208 15.68 -71.59 43.09
N ALA A 209 15.43 -72.18 41.92
CA ALA A 209 14.96 -73.57 41.81
C ALA A 209 16.06 -74.60 42.10
N SER A 210 17.34 -74.29 41.85
CA SER A 210 18.47 -75.23 42.05
C SER A 210 18.97 -75.33 43.50
N GLY A 211 18.49 -74.48 44.41
CA GLY A 211 18.56 -74.70 45.86
C GLY A 211 19.21 -73.58 46.66
N VAL A 212 18.39 -72.74 47.30
CA VAL A 212 18.54 -72.26 48.69
C VAL A 212 17.13 -71.93 49.20
N THR A 213 16.72 -72.58 50.29
CA THR A 213 15.60 -72.16 51.14
C THR A 213 15.92 -70.80 51.75
N VAL A 214 15.33 -69.72 51.21
CA VAL A 214 15.16 -68.47 51.96
C VAL A 214 13.68 -68.16 52.04
N THR A 215 13.27 -68.02 53.28
CA THR A 215 11.94 -67.77 53.83
C THR A 215 11.12 -66.74 53.07
N GLN A 216 9.89 -67.18 52.80
CA GLN A 216 8.69 -66.43 52.49
C GLN A 216 8.56 -65.13 53.32
N GLY A 217 8.66 -63.98 52.63
CA GLY A 217 8.22 -62.68 53.12
C GLY A 217 7.08 -62.18 52.24
N GLN A 218 5.85 -62.32 52.73
CA GLN A 218 4.67 -61.68 52.15
C GLN A 218 4.72 -60.18 52.45
N THR A 219 4.77 -59.35 51.41
CA THR A 219 4.22 -57.99 51.45
C THR A 219 3.65 -57.66 50.07
N SER A 220 2.35 -57.90 49.91
CA SER A 220 1.56 -57.32 48.81
C SER A 220 1.22 -55.89 49.21
N GLY A 221 2.09 -54.96 48.85
CA GLY A 221 1.83 -53.53 48.94
C GLY A 221 1.50 -53.03 47.55
N THR A 222 0.21 -52.95 47.22
CA THR A 222 -0.25 -52.22 46.05
C THR A 222 0.01 -50.73 46.30
N VAL A 223 1.19 -50.25 45.93
CA VAL A 223 1.47 -48.82 45.90
C VAL A 223 0.73 -48.26 44.69
N GLN A 224 -0.50 -47.79 44.94
CA GLN A 224 -1.21 -46.91 44.05
C GLN A 224 -0.33 -45.66 43.87
N SER A 225 0.40 -45.61 42.75
CA SER A 225 1.21 -44.46 42.34
C SER A 225 0.28 -43.27 42.14
N HIS A 226 -0.04 -42.58 43.24
CA HIS A 226 -0.54 -41.23 43.20
C HIS A 226 0.63 -40.37 42.75
N LYS A 227 0.70 -40.16 41.43
CA LYS A 227 1.51 -39.11 40.84
C LYS A 227 1.20 -37.83 41.63
N PRO A 228 2.16 -37.24 42.36
CA PRO A 228 1.89 -36.00 43.09
C PRO A 228 1.47 -34.97 42.05
N ARG A 229 0.20 -34.58 42.07
CA ARG A 229 -0.28 -33.45 41.27
C ARG A 229 0.30 -32.21 41.92
N ILE A 230 1.50 -31.82 41.48
CA ILE A 230 2.06 -30.51 41.80
C ILE A 230 1.03 -29.49 41.27
N LYS A 231 0.36 -28.80 42.19
CA LYS A 231 -0.58 -27.74 41.85
C LYS A 231 0.25 -26.50 41.50
N ILE A 232 0.32 -26.14 40.23
CA ILE A 232 0.84 -24.84 39.83
C ILE A 232 -0.16 -23.78 40.27
N ALA A 233 0.33 -22.65 40.80
CA ALA A 233 -0.50 -21.53 41.19
C ALA A 233 -1.27 -20.96 39.98
N GLU A 234 -2.50 -20.55 40.21
CA GLU A 234 -3.31 -19.87 39.19
C GLU A 234 -2.59 -18.60 38.70
N PRO A 235 -2.63 -18.30 37.39
CA PRO A 235 -1.91 -17.15 36.85
C PRO A 235 -2.53 -15.85 37.38
N PRO A 236 -1.73 -14.80 37.58
CA PRO A 236 -2.24 -13.54 38.08
C PRO A 236 -3.22 -12.90 37.07
N HIS A 237 -4.20 -12.14 37.56
CA HIS A 237 -5.04 -11.32 36.71
C HIS A 237 -4.24 -10.15 36.10
N TYR A 238 -4.49 -9.85 34.83
CA TYR A 238 -3.85 -8.74 34.13
C TYR A 238 -4.76 -7.53 34.03
N SER A 239 -4.38 -6.45 34.72
CA SER A 239 -5.16 -5.21 34.82
C SER A 239 -4.51 -4.01 34.13
N SER A 240 -3.68 -4.23 33.09
CA SER A 240 -2.87 -3.26 32.32
C SER A 240 -1.55 -2.78 32.96
N LYS A 241 -1.26 -3.17 34.21
CA LYS A 241 -0.01 -2.86 34.90
C LYS A 241 0.95 -4.05 34.86
N GLY A 242 2.09 -3.90 34.18
CA GLY A 242 3.11 -4.94 34.04
C GLY A 242 3.47 -5.17 32.58
N SER A 243 4.33 -6.16 32.31
CA SER A 243 4.58 -6.62 30.94
C SER A 243 3.45 -7.57 30.51
N LEU A 244 2.82 -7.25 29.38
CA LEU A 244 1.82 -8.12 28.76
C LEU A 244 2.47 -9.42 28.28
N GLU A 245 3.70 -9.35 27.77
CA GLU A 245 4.47 -10.49 27.28
C GLU A 245 4.81 -11.45 28.42
N ASP A 246 5.29 -10.95 29.55
CA ASP A 246 5.59 -11.78 30.73
C ASP A 246 4.32 -12.48 31.24
N TRP A 247 3.19 -11.75 31.26
CA TRP A 247 1.91 -12.31 31.65
C TRP A 247 1.41 -13.39 30.68
N LEU A 248 1.50 -13.15 29.36
CA LEU A 248 1.14 -14.14 28.34
C LEU A 248 2.01 -15.40 28.43
N GLN A 249 3.29 -15.25 28.75
CA GLN A 249 4.20 -16.37 28.94
C GLN A 249 3.81 -17.20 30.18
N GLN A 250 3.53 -16.54 31.31
CA GLN A 250 3.07 -17.22 32.53
C GLN A 250 1.74 -17.96 32.31
N LEU A 251 0.79 -17.31 31.63
CA LEU A 251 -0.50 -17.90 31.29
C LEU A 251 -0.33 -19.10 30.36
N GLY A 252 0.56 -19.02 29.36
CA GLY A 252 0.87 -20.11 28.44
C GLY A 252 1.47 -21.33 29.15
N ILE A 253 2.39 -21.11 30.10
CA ILE A 253 2.96 -22.19 30.93
C ILE A 253 1.86 -22.86 31.77
N TRP A 254 0.97 -22.08 32.36
CA TRP A 254 -0.14 -22.61 33.15
C TRP A 254 -1.15 -23.40 32.30
N MET A 255 -1.52 -22.88 31.12
CA MET A 255 -2.41 -23.57 30.18
C MET A 255 -1.83 -24.91 29.72
N GLN A 256 -0.53 -24.93 29.37
CA GLN A 256 0.18 -26.14 28.96
C GLN A 256 0.18 -27.20 30.08
N TRP A 257 0.40 -26.77 31.33
CA TRP A 257 0.36 -27.68 32.48
C TRP A 257 -1.03 -28.24 32.76
N ASN A 258 -2.08 -27.47 32.49
CA ASN A 258 -3.48 -27.88 32.64
C ASN A 258 -4.06 -28.54 31.38
N GLU A 259 -3.21 -28.86 30.39
CA GLU A 259 -3.60 -29.51 29.13
C GLU A 259 -4.67 -28.72 28.33
N ILE A 260 -4.71 -27.40 28.50
CA ILE A 260 -5.58 -26.49 27.77
C ILE A 260 -4.96 -26.21 26.40
N ASN A 261 -5.23 -27.09 25.44
CA ASN A 261 -4.60 -27.06 24.11
C ASN A 261 -5.51 -26.51 23.01
N ASP A 262 -6.82 -26.45 23.25
CA ASP A 262 -7.81 -25.93 22.32
C ASP A 262 -7.86 -24.39 22.34
N ASP A 263 -7.95 -23.78 21.16
CA ASP A 263 -7.86 -22.33 21.01
C ASP A 263 -9.05 -21.59 21.61
N GLU A 264 -10.28 -22.11 21.48
CA GLU A 264 -11.44 -21.49 22.14
C GLU A 264 -11.30 -21.55 23.66
N HIS A 265 -10.77 -22.65 24.18
CA HIS A 265 -10.53 -22.83 25.61
C HIS A 265 -9.42 -21.91 26.12
N LYS A 266 -8.34 -21.72 25.35
CA LYS A 266 -7.27 -20.76 25.67
C LYS A 266 -7.79 -19.33 25.68
N ILE A 267 -8.55 -18.93 24.65
CA ILE A 267 -9.12 -17.58 24.55
C ILE A 267 -10.06 -17.32 25.72
N THR A 268 -10.96 -18.25 26.02
CA THR A 268 -11.90 -18.13 27.14
C THR A 268 -11.16 -18.02 28.48
N THR A 269 -10.13 -18.84 28.69
CA THR A 269 -9.30 -18.80 29.89
C THR A 269 -8.56 -17.46 30.01
N ALA A 270 -8.00 -16.94 28.92
CA ALA A 270 -7.34 -15.64 28.93
C ALA A 270 -8.30 -14.50 29.27
N LEU A 271 -9.53 -14.52 28.71
CA LEU A 271 -10.56 -13.53 29.02
C LEU A 271 -10.92 -13.49 30.50
N LEU A 272 -10.96 -14.64 31.18
CA LEU A 272 -11.24 -14.72 32.62
C LEU A 272 -10.12 -14.12 33.49
N HIS A 273 -8.90 -14.09 32.95
CA HIS A 273 -7.73 -13.55 33.64
C HIS A 273 -7.40 -12.11 33.21
N LEU A 274 -8.19 -11.50 32.32
CA LEU A 274 -8.11 -10.08 32.02
C LEU A 274 -9.00 -9.29 32.97
N GLU A 275 -8.50 -8.15 33.44
CA GLU A 275 -9.23 -7.22 34.31
C GLU A 275 -9.09 -5.77 33.84
N GLY A 276 -10.00 -4.91 34.32
CA GLY A 276 -9.93 -3.46 34.10
C GLY A 276 -9.95 -3.06 32.62
N GLY A 277 -9.03 -2.17 32.24
CA GLY A 277 -8.93 -1.67 30.86
C GLY A 277 -8.67 -2.78 29.85
N ALA A 278 -7.81 -3.75 30.18
CA ALA A 278 -7.46 -4.85 29.28
C ALA A 278 -8.66 -5.75 28.94
N PHE A 279 -9.54 -6.00 29.92
CA PHE A 279 -10.80 -6.71 29.69
C PHE A 279 -11.77 -5.88 28.83
N THR A 280 -11.82 -4.57 29.04
CA THR A 280 -12.70 -3.66 28.28
C THR A 280 -12.35 -3.63 26.79
N TYR A 281 -11.06 -3.67 26.44
CA TYR A 281 -10.63 -3.74 25.04
C TYR A 281 -10.96 -5.06 24.36
N MET A 282 -11.02 -6.15 25.13
CA MET A 282 -11.41 -7.47 24.61
C MET A 282 -12.91 -7.75 24.82
N SER A 283 -13.72 -6.72 25.06
CA SER A 283 -15.16 -6.86 25.33
C SER A 283 -15.94 -7.50 24.16
N GLU A 284 -15.50 -7.31 22.92
CA GLU A 284 -16.07 -8.01 21.76
C GLU A 284 -15.86 -9.52 21.86
N TYR A 285 -14.65 -9.96 22.23
CA TYR A 285 -14.33 -11.36 22.47
C TYR A 285 -15.11 -11.92 23.66
N ALA A 286 -15.25 -11.15 24.75
CA ALA A 286 -16.07 -11.54 25.89
C ALA A 286 -17.55 -11.71 25.51
N THR A 287 -18.08 -10.83 24.65
CA THR A 287 -19.46 -10.89 24.15
C THR A 287 -19.67 -12.11 23.27
N ARG A 288 -18.72 -12.41 22.36
CA ARG A 288 -18.76 -13.63 21.53
C ARG A 288 -18.67 -14.90 22.37
N ALA A 289 -17.80 -14.92 23.37
CA ALA A 289 -17.63 -16.05 24.28
C ALA A 289 -18.93 -16.32 25.08
N ALA A 290 -19.54 -15.25 25.60
CA ALA A 290 -20.84 -15.35 26.29
C ALA A 290 -21.96 -15.85 25.35
N ALA A 291 -21.92 -15.46 24.08
CA ALA A 291 -22.84 -15.91 23.05
C ALA A 291 -22.52 -17.30 22.47
N ARG A 292 -21.46 -17.98 22.96
CA ARG A 292 -20.92 -19.26 22.43
C ARG A 292 -20.67 -19.22 20.91
N GLN A 293 -20.22 -18.07 20.43
CA GLN A 293 -19.80 -17.88 19.05
C GLN A 293 -18.34 -18.26 18.88
N ALA A 294 -17.96 -18.63 17.66
CA ALA A 294 -16.59 -18.98 17.33
C ALA A 294 -15.63 -17.83 17.67
N LEU A 295 -14.61 -18.14 18.46
CA LEU A 295 -13.63 -17.16 18.95
C LEU A 295 -12.43 -16.98 18.02
N GLY A 296 -12.27 -17.87 17.04
CA GLY A 296 -11.14 -17.84 16.12
C GLY A 296 -9.88 -18.48 16.73
N THR A 297 -8.72 -18.09 16.24
CA THR A 297 -7.45 -18.69 16.65
C THR A 297 -6.84 -17.97 17.85
N TRP A 298 -6.06 -18.70 18.65
CA TRP A 298 -5.31 -18.12 19.76
C TRP A 298 -4.34 -17.02 19.30
N GLU A 299 -3.73 -17.20 18.13
CA GLU A 299 -2.80 -16.24 17.54
C GLU A 299 -3.48 -14.89 17.22
N ASP A 300 -4.66 -14.91 16.61
CA ASP A 300 -5.42 -13.70 16.30
C ASP A 300 -5.78 -12.93 17.58
N PHE A 301 -6.24 -13.65 18.60
CA PHE A 301 -6.55 -13.07 19.92
C PHE A 301 -5.34 -12.35 20.53
N VAL A 302 -4.17 -13.01 20.55
CA VAL A 302 -2.94 -12.43 21.12
C VAL A 302 -2.47 -11.22 20.30
N ASN A 303 -2.56 -11.28 18.97
CA ASN A 303 -2.17 -10.17 18.10
C ASN A 303 -3.05 -8.94 18.34
N ILE A 304 -4.38 -9.12 18.42
CA ILE A 304 -5.32 -8.04 18.72
C ILE A 304 -5.04 -7.45 20.11
N LEU A 305 -4.82 -8.30 21.11
CA LEU A 305 -4.50 -7.87 22.48
C LEU A 305 -3.21 -7.03 22.52
N LYS A 306 -2.16 -7.45 21.81
CA LYS A 306 -0.88 -6.72 21.71
C LYS A 306 -1.02 -5.39 20.98
N VAL A 307 -1.77 -5.35 19.87
CA VAL A 307 -2.00 -4.11 19.10
C VAL A 307 -2.75 -3.09 19.95
N ASN A 308 -3.84 -3.50 20.59
CA ASN A 308 -4.65 -2.64 21.45
C ASN A 308 -3.87 -2.16 22.70
N TYR A 309 -2.91 -2.97 23.18
CA TYR A 309 -2.06 -2.55 24.30
C TYR A 309 -0.92 -1.61 23.86
N ARG A 310 -0.29 -1.82 22.69
CA ARG A 310 0.74 -0.91 22.16
C ARG A 310 0.23 0.52 21.93
N THR A 311 -1.06 0.68 21.62
CA THR A 311 -1.68 2.01 21.54
C THR A 311 -1.78 2.74 22.87
N LEU A 312 -1.52 2.08 24.01
CA LEU A 312 -1.46 2.66 25.36
C LEU A 312 -0.03 2.94 25.86
N ASP A 313 1.00 2.46 25.16
CA ASP A 313 2.40 2.65 25.58
C ASP A 313 3.23 3.70 24.81
N PRO A 314 2.68 4.81 24.26
CA PRO A 314 3.54 5.90 23.78
C PRO A 314 4.20 6.67 24.93
N ASP A 315 3.64 6.62 26.15
CA ASP A 315 4.06 7.47 27.26
C ASP A 315 5.30 6.92 28.02
N LYS A 316 5.49 5.58 28.08
CA LYS A 316 6.74 5.03 28.64
C LYS A 316 7.90 5.13 27.68
N ASP A 317 7.67 4.91 26.38
CA ASP A 317 8.70 5.10 25.36
C ASP A 317 9.14 6.57 25.31
N ALA A 318 8.20 7.53 25.35
CA ALA A 318 8.51 8.95 25.40
C ALA A 318 9.23 9.36 26.71
N GLN A 319 8.81 8.84 27.88
CA GLN A 319 9.48 9.13 29.15
C GLN A 319 10.86 8.49 29.28
N GLN A 320 11.06 7.29 28.74
CA GLN A 320 12.38 6.64 28.70
C GLN A 320 13.32 7.39 27.77
N HIS A 321 12.83 7.83 26.61
CA HIS A 321 13.59 8.67 25.68
C HIS A 321 13.96 10.03 26.31
N LEU A 322 13.05 10.65 27.06
CA LEU A 322 13.31 11.89 27.79
C LEU A 322 14.32 11.70 28.95
N LYS A 323 14.24 10.60 29.70
CA LYS A 323 15.23 10.27 30.75
C LYS A 323 16.63 10.03 30.18
N ASP A 324 16.72 9.33 29.05
CA ASP A 324 17.99 9.04 28.37
C ASP A 324 18.65 10.31 27.81
N ILE A 325 17.87 11.31 27.39
CA ILE A 325 18.37 12.60 26.91
C ILE A 325 18.80 13.49 28.09
N CYS A 326 18.03 13.51 29.18
CA CYS A 326 18.32 14.36 30.34
C CYS A 326 19.51 13.84 31.19
N GLY A 327 19.80 12.53 31.15
CA GLY A 327 20.97 11.94 31.83
C GLY A 327 22.30 12.04 31.09
N LYS A 328 22.31 12.51 29.83
CA LYS A 328 23.52 12.56 28.97
C LYS A 328 24.10 13.97 28.77
N THR A 329 23.62 14.98 29.49
CA THR A 329 24.29 16.29 29.51
C THR A 329 25.41 16.26 30.55
N PRO A 330 26.69 16.34 30.15
CA PRO A 330 27.78 16.54 31.09
C PRO A 330 27.70 17.98 31.62
N THR A 331 27.60 18.14 32.93
CA THR A 331 27.97 19.38 33.63
C THR A 331 29.45 19.68 33.46
#